data_AF-A0A0E3PNJ1-F1
#
_entry.id   AF-A0A0E3PNJ1-F1
#
_cell.length_a   1.000
_cell.length_b   1.000
_cell.length_c   1.000
_cell.angle_alpha   90.00
_cell.angle_beta   90.00
_cell.angle_gamma   90.00
#
_symmetry.space_group_name_H-M   'P 1'
#
loop_
_entity.id
_entity.type
_entity.pdbx_description
1 polymer ?
#
loop_
_entity_poly.entity_id
_entity_poly.type
_entity_poly.pdbx_seq_one_letter_code
_entity_poly.pdbx_strand_id
1 'polypeptide(L)'
;MIDLYQYKVAWCPICNQGWVEIAKDTSSKELFLFCEECESEWDDPLNIKKDTSTRDKYGMVEVPSLAEIQDKKWYEYIIKDSNAYDARILEISQLTEDQIQAQYKKWGIENPISRLLYFVTIEVNKILLKGLGTSERDWNYSLINKEIRILISFENAGTIKKCNFQFKGILQKEDNIYLAIGDVIEIDESGRSFLLDCGVIITRALRANFKNIEVGDRVLIESIEFSLCNIEFEK
;
A
#
# COMPACT_ATOMS: atom_id res chain seq x y z
N MET A 1 12.61 -12.93 2.43
CA MET A 1 11.42 -12.60 3.24
C MET A 1 10.23 -12.71 2.29
N ILE A 2 9.25 -13.54 2.61
CA ILE A 2 8.02 -13.66 1.81
C ILE A 2 7.14 -12.50 2.26
N ASP A 3 6.58 -11.74 1.31
CA ASP A 3 5.74 -10.58 1.60
C ASP A 3 4.35 -11.07 2.07
N LEU A 4 4.27 -11.51 3.33
CA LEU A 4 3.13 -12.17 3.98
C LEU A 4 2.12 -11.14 4.49
N TYR A 5 1.58 -10.29 3.60
CA TYR A 5 0.43 -9.44 3.92
C TYR A 5 -0.59 -9.36 2.78
N GLN A 6 -0.46 -10.21 1.77
CA GLN A 6 -1.16 -10.05 0.50
C GLN A 6 -2.65 -10.45 0.57
N TYR A 7 -3.01 -11.47 1.36
CA TYR A 7 -4.38 -12.00 1.39
C TYR A 7 -4.93 -12.12 2.81
N LYS A 8 -5.04 -10.98 3.49
CA LYS A 8 -5.57 -10.87 4.86
C LYS A 8 -7.05 -11.25 4.88
N VAL A 9 -7.47 -12.01 5.89
CA VAL A 9 -8.85 -12.52 6.03
C VAL A 9 -9.47 -12.09 7.36
N ALA A 10 -8.68 -12.04 8.44
CA ALA A 10 -9.17 -11.62 9.76
C ALA A 10 -8.02 -11.15 10.65
N TRP A 11 -8.35 -10.38 11.68
CA TRP A 11 -7.42 -10.15 12.79
C TRP A 11 -7.35 -11.40 13.67
N CYS A 12 -6.15 -11.83 14.07
CA CYS A 12 -5.98 -13.12 14.74
C CYS A 12 -6.66 -13.18 16.12
N PRO A 13 -7.64 -14.08 16.33
CA PRO A 13 -8.35 -14.20 17.61
C PRO A 13 -7.54 -14.90 18.70
N ILE A 14 -6.38 -15.47 18.38
CA ILE A 14 -5.51 -16.18 19.33
C ILE A 14 -4.56 -15.21 20.01
N CYS A 15 -3.75 -14.50 19.22
CA CYS A 15 -2.65 -13.69 19.71
C CYS A 15 -2.99 -12.20 19.78
N ASN A 16 -4.00 -11.75 19.01
CA ASN A 16 -4.37 -10.34 18.87
C ASN A 16 -3.18 -9.43 18.48
N GLN A 17 -2.19 -9.98 17.76
CA GLN A 17 -0.95 -9.29 17.38
C GLN A 17 -0.76 -9.15 15.87
N GLY A 18 -1.41 -10.00 15.07
CA GLY A 18 -1.22 -10.00 13.62
C GLY A 18 -2.45 -10.48 12.84
N TRP A 19 -2.30 -10.50 11.52
CA TRP A 19 -3.32 -10.93 10.59
C TRP A 19 -3.35 -12.45 10.43
N VAL A 20 -4.53 -12.96 10.10
CA VAL A 20 -4.75 -14.30 9.55
C VAL A 20 -4.86 -14.15 8.05
N GLU A 21 -4.10 -14.97 7.32
CA GLU A 21 -3.89 -14.81 5.88
C GLU A 21 -4.06 -16.13 5.14
N ILE A 22 -4.39 -16.05 3.84
CA ILE A 22 -4.43 -17.24 2.99
C ILE A 22 -3.01 -17.66 2.63
N ALA A 23 -2.64 -18.83 3.12
CA ALA A 23 -1.36 -19.49 2.91
C ALA A 23 -1.53 -20.74 2.05
N LYS A 24 -0.42 -21.21 1.48
CA LYS A 24 -0.37 -22.47 0.74
C LYS A 24 0.72 -23.37 1.31
N ASP A 25 0.37 -24.61 1.61
CA ASP A 25 1.34 -25.59 2.04
C ASP A 25 2.17 -26.05 0.83
N THR A 26 3.48 -25.92 0.94
CA THR A 26 4.41 -26.21 -0.17
C THR A 26 4.38 -27.67 -0.61
N SER A 27 4.05 -28.61 0.29
CA SER A 27 4.11 -30.05 0.03
C SER A 27 2.82 -30.58 -0.57
N SER A 28 1.70 -30.34 0.10
CA SER A 28 0.36 -30.77 -0.32
C SER A 28 -0.27 -29.86 -1.38
N LYS A 29 0.23 -28.63 -1.50
CA LYS A 29 -0.36 -27.56 -2.32
C LYS A 29 -1.75 -27.12 -1.86
N GLU A 30 -2.17 -27.53 -0.67
CA GLU A 30 -3.44 -27.12 -0.09
C GLU A 30 -3.40 -25.67 0.40
N LEU A 31 -4.48 -24.93 0.16
CA LEU A 31 -4.70 -23.63 0.76
C LEU A 31 -5.25 -23.77 2.17
N PHE A 32 -4.72 -22.99 3.09
CA PHE A 32 -5.16 -22.90 4.48
C PHE A 32 -5.00 -21.46 4.97
N LEU A 33 -5.38 -21.20 6.21
CA LEU A 33 -5.22 -19.90 6.83
C LEU A 33 -4.15 -19.93 7.90
N PHE A 34 -3.33 -18.91 7.97
CA PHE A 34 -2.15 -18.88 8.83
C PHE A 34 -1.96 -17.51 9.47
N CYS A 35 -1.54 -17.49 10.74
CA CYS A 35 -1.06 -16.29 11.41
C CYS A 35 0.43 -16.43 11.72
N GLU A 36 1.27 -15.57 11.15
CA GLU A 36 2.73 -15.65 11.32
C GLU A 36 3.19 -15.39 12.76
N GLU A 37 2.46 -14.56 13.52
CA GLU A 37 2.85 -14.16 14.87
C GLU A 37 2.73 -15.30 15.89
N CYS A 38 1.74 -16.17 15.72
CA CYS A 38 1.47 -17.24 16.68
C CYS A 38 1.30 -18.62 16.04
N GLU A 39 1.66 -18.74 14.77
CA GLU A 39 1.69 -19.96 13.97
C GLU A 39 0.38 -20.77 14.05
N SER A 40 -0.74 -20.08 14.23
CA SER A 40 -2.06 -20.72 14.34
C SER A 40 -2.67 -20.85 12.97
N GLU A 41 -3.36 -21.96 12.75
CA GLU A 41 -3.82 -22.41 11.45
C GLU A 41 -5.34 -22.64 11.44
N TRP A 42 -5.99 -22.43 10.30
CA TRP A 42 -7.39 -22.78 10.09
C TRP A 42 -7.64 -23.33 8.69
N ASP A 43 -8.64 -24.21 8.60
CA ASP A 43 -9.00 -24.87 7.33
C ASP A 43 -10.00 -24.07 6.48
N ASP A 44 -10.73 -23.14 7.10
CA ASP A 44 -11.87 -22.46 6.50
C ASP A 44 -12.00 -21.00 7.01
N PRO A 45 -12.08 -20.00 6.10
CA PRO A 45 -12.24 -18.59 6.45
C PRO A 45 -13.53 -18.25 7.22
N LEU A 46 -14.57 -19.07 7.13
CA LEU A 46 -15.80 -18.87 7.92
C LEU A 46 -15.62 -19.28 9.38
N ASN A 47 -14.56 -20.01 9.70
CA ASN A 47 -14.35 -20.64 11.01
C ASN A 47 -13.06 -20.17 11.69
N ILE A 48 -12.67 -18.89 11.52
CA ILE A 48 -11.50 -18.32 12.21
C ILE A 48 -11.87 -17.99 13.66
N LYS A 49 -11.67 -18.96 14.55
CA LYS A 49 -11.98 -18.85 15.98
C LYS A 49 -10.94 -19.62 16.81
N LYS A 50 -10.95 -19.41 18.13
CA LYS A 50 -9.97 -20.03 19.02
C LYS A 50 -10.13 -21.54 19.19
N ASP A 51 -11.34 -22.04 19.07
CA ASP A 51 -11.70 -23.45 19.22
C ASP A 51 -11.46 -24.29 17.95
N THR A 52 -11.37 -23.64 16.80
CA THR A 52 -11.17 -24.26 15.49
C THR A 52 -9.73 -24.14 14.99
N SER A 53 -8.84 -23.49 15.75
CA SER A 53 -7.44 -23.33 15.36
C SER A 53 -6.65 -24.61 15.55
N THR A 54 -5.77 -24.92 14.61
CA THR A 54 -4.73 -25.94 14.75
C THR A 54 -3.34 -25.32 14.81
N ARG A 55 -2.34 -26.16 15.08
CA ARG A 55 -0.91 -25.87 14.92
C ARG A 55 -0.23 -27.11 14.36
N ASP A 56 0.84 -26.92 13.60
CA ASP A 56 1.67 -27.97 13.01
C ASP A 56 0.87 -28.95 12.12
N LYS A 57 -0.32 -28.56 11.63
CA LYS A 57 -1.11 -29.37 10.70
C LYS A 57 -0.55 -29.22 9.29
N TYR A 58 -0.12 -28.02 8.93
CA TYR A 58 0.48 -27.70 7.65
C TYR A 58 2.00 -27.55 7.81
N GLY A 59 2.73 -27.69 6.70
CA GLY A 59 4.18 -27.66 6.70
C GLY A 59 4.73 -26.28 6.33
N MET A 60 5.68 -26.28 5.40
CA MET A 60 6.32 -25.04 4.92
C MET A 60 5.35 -24.21 4.08
N VAL A 61 5.36 -22.90 4.29
CA VAL A 61 4.40 -21.95 3.70
C VAL A 61 4.94 -21.28 2.44
N GLU A 62 4.11 -21.20 1.39
CA GLU A 62 4.28 -20.31 0.23
C GLU A 62 3.05 -19.43 0.03
N VAL A 63 3.20 -18.33 -0.72
CA VAL A 63 2.08 -17.44 -1.07
C VAL A 63 1.29 -18.06 -2.21
N PRO A 64 -0.04 -18.26 -2.08
CA PRO A 64 -0.85 -18.73 -3.18
C PRO A 64 -0.99 -17.69 -4.29
N SER A 65 -1.27 -18.15 -5.50
CA SER A 65 -1.69 -17.25 -6.58
C SER A 65 -3.16 -16.87 -6.46
N LEU A 66 -3.52 -15.69 -6.95
CA LEU A 66 -4.91 -15.22 -6.97
C LEU A 66 -5.87 -16.22 -7.65
N ALA A 67 -5.42 -16.87 -8.72
CA ALA A 67 -6.19 -17.90 -9.42
C ALA A 67 -6.54 -19.08 -8.50
N GLU A 68 -5.59 -19.56 -7.69
CA GLU A 68 -5.84 -20.66 -6.74
C GLU A 68 -6.86 -20.25 -5.65
N ILE A 69 -6.80 -19.00 -5.19
CA ILE A 69 -7.75 -18.46 -4.22
C ILE A 69 -9.14 -18.34 -4.82
N GLN A 70 -9.24 -17.87 -6.07
CA GLN A 70 -10.49 -17.76 -6.82
C GLN A 70 -11.10 -19.15 -7.08
N ASP A 71 -10.29 -20.14 -7.45
CA ASP A 71 -10.72 -21.53 -7.63
C ASP A 71 -11.30 -22.13 -6.34
N LYS A 72 -10.70 -21.81 -5.18
CA LYS A 72 -11.23 -22.20 -3.85
C LYS A 72 -12.42 -21.35 -3.39
N LYS A 73 -12.80 -20.33 -4.16
CA LYS A 73 -13.83 -19.34 -3.84
C LYS A 73 -13.56 -18.57 -2.55
N TRP A 74 -12.29 -18.40 -2.20
CA TRP A 74 -11.91 -17.71 -0.96
C TRP A 74 -11.67 -16.20 -1.16
N TYR A 75 -11.71 -15.73 -2.40
CA TYR A 75 -11.48 -14.33 -2.74
C TYR A 75 -12.43 -13.35 -2.02
N GLU A 76 -13.67 -13.77 -1.74
CA GLU A 76 -14.66 -12.95 -1.06
C GLU A 76 -14.34 -12.69 0.43
N TYR A 77 -13.53 -13.54 1.05
CA TYR A 77 -13.15 -13.40 2.46
C TYR A 77 -11.90 -12.54 2.65
N ILE A 78 -11.19 -12.22 1.56
CA ILE A 78 -10.07 -11.29 1.65
C ILE A 78 -10.61 -9.94 2.11
N ILE A 79 -10.08 -9.44 3.23
CA ILE A 79 -10.28 -8.07 3.68
C ILE A 79 -9.65 -7.17 2.64
N LYS A 80 -10.50 -6.61 1.79
CA LYS A 80 -10.11 -5.56 0.87
C LYS A 80 -9.84 -4.33 1.70
N ASP A 81 -8.63 -3.79 1.60
CA ASP A 81 -8.39 -2.43 2.08
C ASP A 81 -9.38 -1.53 1.33
N SER A 82 -10.29 -0.88 2.05
CA SER A 82 -11.26 0.05 1.45
C SER A 82 -10.57 1.20 0.71
N ASN A 83 -9.27 1.37 0.95
CA ASN A 83 -8.42 2.40 0.36
C ASN A 83 -7.46 1.81 -0.70
N ALA A 84 -7.68 0.59 -1.18
CA ALA A 84 -6.97 0.06 -2.34
C ALA A 84 -7.69 0.45 -3.64
N TYR A 85 -6.91 0.79 -4.66
CA TYR A 85 -7.41 1.26 -5.96
C TYR A 85 -6.99 0.32 -7.07
N ASP A 86 -7.93 0.00 -7.97
CA ASP A 86 -7.58 -0.60 -9.24
C ASP A 86 -6.89 0.48 -10.10
N ALA A 87 -5.74 0.13 -10.65
CA ALA A 87 -4.84 1.02 -11.37
C ALA A 87 -4.22 0.32 -12.57
N ARG A 88 -3.77 1.08 -13.56
CA ARG A 88 -3.02 0.56 -14.71
C ARG A 88 -1.68 1.25 -14.84
N ILE A 89 -0.59 0.49 -14.90
CA ILE A 89 0.73 1.07 -15.14
C ILE A 89 0.84 1.49 -16.60
N LEU A 90 1.19 2.74 -16.87
CA LEU A 90 1.37 3.27 -18.22
C LEU A 90 2.85 3.45 -18.58
N GLU A 91 3.69 3.77 -17.60
CA GLU A 91 5.10 4.08 -17.82
C GLU A 91 5.93 3.68 -16.59
N ILE A 92 7.12 3.13 -16.82
CA ILE A 92 8.15 2.94 -15.80
C ILE A 92 9.45 3.47 -16.39
N SER A 93 10.12 4.36 -15.67
CA SER A 93 11.36 5.01 -16.09
C SER A 93 12.36 5.00 -14.92
N GLN A 94 13.39 4.16 -14.99
CA GLN A 94 14.43 4.09 -13.95
C GLN A 94 15.23 5.40 -13.89
N LEU A 95 15.51 5.87 -12.68
CA LEU A 95 16.35 7.04 -12.45
C LEU A 95 17.82 6.65 -12.30
N THR A 96 18.71 7.46 -12.89
CA THR A 96 20.14 7.38 -12.63
C THR A 96 20.46 7.97 -11.25
N GLU A 97 21.61 7.58 -10.69
CA GLU A 97 22.08 8.13 -9.41
C GLU A 97 22.18 9.66 -9.44
N ASP A 98 22.68 10.24 -10.54
CA ASP A 98 22.73 11.69 -10.73
C ASP A 98 21.34 12.34 -10.73
N GLN A 99 20.34 11.70 -11.37
CA GLN A 99 18.98 12.20 -11.38
C GLN A 99 18.34 12.12 -9.99
N ILE A 100 18.60 11.04 -9.24
CA ILE A 100 18.18 10.88 -7.85
C ILE A 100 18.79 12.00 -7.00
N GLN A 101 20.10 12.19 -7.05
CA GLN A 101 20.81 13.22 -6.29
C GLN A 101 20.32 14.63 -6.65
N ALA A 102 20.12 14.92 -7.94
CA ALA A 102 19.59 16.20 -8.39
C ALA A 102 18.16 16.44 -7.88
N GLN A 103 17.33 15.41 -7.87
CA GLN A 103 15.95 15.49 -7.39
C GLN A 103 15.89 15.70 -5.87
N TYR A 104 16.65 14.93 -5.09
CA TYR A 104 16.73 15.07 -3.63
C TYR A 104 17.31 16.41 -3.21
N LYS A 105 18.35 16.89 -3.90
CA LYS A 105 18.92 18.22 -3.69
C LYS A 105 17.90 19.32 -3.97
N LYS A 106 17.14 19.20 -5.05
CA LYS A 106 16.06 20.14 -5.37
C LYS A 106 14.99 20.17 -4.27
N TRP A 107 14.76 19.05 -3.62
CA TRP A 107 13.83 18.90 -2.50
C TRP A 107 14.40 19.27 -1.14
N GLY A 108 15.68 19.64 -1.06
CA GLY A 108 16.33 20.00 0.21
C GLY A 108 16.58 18.82 1.15
N ILE A 109 16.61 17.58 0.63
CA ILE A 109 16.94 16.38 1.41
C ILE A 109 18.45 16.14 1.35
N GLU A 110 19.09 16.09 2.52
CA GLU A 110 20.50 15.73 2.66
C GLU A 110 20.62 14.21 2.92
N ASN A 111 21.43 13.51 2.11
CA ASN A 111 21.67 12.05 2.12
C ASN A 111 20.50 11.18 1.61
N PRO A 112 20.31 11.07 0.28
CA PRO A 112 19.37 10.10 -0.29
C PRO A 112 19.74 8.67 0.12
N ILE A 113 18.75 7.88 0.49
CA ILE A 113 18.93 6.44 0.68
C ILE A 113 19.12 5.84 -0.72
N SER A 114 20.22 5.14 -0.96
CA SER A 114 20.49 4.48 -2.23
C SER A 114 19.52 3.31 -2.45
N ARG A 115 18.34 3.59 -3.02
CA ARG A 115 17.40 2.59 -3.51
C ARG A 115 17.22 2.78 -5.01
N LEU A 116 16.91 1.69 -5.70
CA LEU A 116 16.47 1.76 -7.10
C LEU A 116 15.17 2.55 -7.14
N LEU A 117 15.23 3.75 -7.71
CA LEU A 117 14.11 4.66 -7.84
C LEU A 117 13.62 4.67 -9.29
N TYR A 118 12.31 4.56 -9.45
CA TYR A 118 11.65 4.58 -10.74
C TYR A 118 10.62 5.69 -10.76
N PHE A 119 10.54 6.48 -11.83
CA PHE A 119 9.31 7.20 -12.13
C PHE A 119 8.28 6.22 -12.68
N VAL A 120 7.15 6.11 -12.00
CA VAL A 120 6.03 5.29 -12.43
C VAL A 120 4.85 6.19 -12.74
N THR A 121 4.28 6.04 -13.93
CA THR A 121 3.00 6.65 -14.30
C THR A 121 1.92 5.59 -14.25
N ILE A 122 0.87 5.84 -13.48
CA ILE A 122 -0.30 4.97 -13.35
C ILE A 122 -1.59 5.72 -13.66
N GLU A 123 -2.60 5.00 -14.14
CA GLU A 123 -3.96 5.49 -14.28
C GLU A 123 -4.83 4.88 -13.17
N VAL A 124 -5.46 5.72 -12.35
CA VAL A 124 -6.43 5.33 -11.32
C VAL A 124 -7.73 6.06 -11.60
N ASN A 125 -8.83 5.35 -11.87
CA ASN A 125 -10.12 5.98 -12.17
C ASN A 125 -10.04 7.10 -13.24
N LYS A 126 -9.25 6.89 -14.31
CA LYS A 126 -8.96 7.86 -15.39
C LYS A 126 -8.13 9.09 -14.96
N ILE A 127 -7.58 9.09 -13.75
CA ILE A 127 -6.61 10.09 -13.29
C ILE A 127 -5.21 9.53 -13.48
N LEU A 128 -4.35 10.32 -14.12
CA LEU A 128 -2.93 10.00 -14.25
C LEU A 128 -2.18 10.46 -13.01
N LEU A 129 -1.48 9.53 -12.36
CA LEU A 129 -0.59 9.81 -11.25
C LEU A 129 0.83 9.45 -11.68
N LYS A 130 1.81 10.33 -11.41
CA LYS A 130 3.22 10.09 -11.71
C LYS A 130 4.08 10.32 -10.48
N GLY A 131 4.78 9.30 -10.02
CA GLY A 131 5.53 9.35 -8.75
C GLY A 131 6.76 8.49 -8.72
N LEU A 132 7.42 8.49 -7.58
CA LEU A 132 8.61 7.68 -7.33
C LEU A 132 8.20 6.34 -6.74
N GLY A 133 8.42 5.27 -7.49
CA GLY A 133 8.38 3.91 -6.99
C GLY A 133 9.73 3.52 -6.41
N THR A 134 9.73 2.94 -5.22
CA THR A 134 10.82 2.08 -4.77
C THR A 134 10.38 0.62 -4.95
N SER A 135 11.32 -0.30 -5.13
CA SER A 135 11.03 -1.72 -5.02
C SER A 135 12.27 -2.46 -4.57
N GLU A 136 12.05 -3.51 -3.77
CA GLU A 136 13.11 -4.44 -3.38
C GLU A 136 13.54 -5.37 -4.54
N ARG A 137 12.77 -5.37 -5.64
CA ARG A 137 13.06 -6.08 -6.89
C ARG A 137 12.98 -5.11 -8.08
N ASP A 138 13.71 -5.34 -9.16
CA ASP A 138 13.62 -4.45 -10.32
C ASP A 138 12.17 -4.28 -10.79
N TRP A 139 11.68 -3.04 -10.88
CA TRP A 139 10.40 -2.75 -11.54
C TRP A 139 10.56 -3.17 -13.00
N ASN A 140 10.00 -4.32 -13.35
CA ASN A 140 10.17 -4.86 -14.69
C ASN A 140 9.26 -4.10 -15.67
N TYR A 141 9.81 -3.64 -16.78
CA TYR A 141 9.07 -3.04 -17.90
C TYR A 141 7.92 -3.94 -18.40
N SER A 142 7.93 -5.24 -18.11
CA SER A 142 6.83 -6.17 -18.37
C SER A 142 5.51 -5.81 -17.67
N LEU A 143 5.53 -4.89 -16.70
CA LEU A 143 4.36 -4.42 -15.97
C LEU A 143 3.59 -3.31 -16.70
N ILE A 144 4.16 -2.73 -17.76
CA ILE A 144 3.49 -1.70 -18.55
C ILE A 144 2.20 -2.29 -19.16
N ASN A 145 1.11 -1.53 -19.05
CA ASN A 145 -0.27 -1.86 -19.40
C ASN A 145 -0.94 -2.96 -18.55
N LYS A 146 -0.31 -3.42 -17.47
CA LYS A 146 -0.97 -4.34 -16.52
C LYS A 146 -1.91 -3.60 -15.58
N GLU A 147 -3.05 -4.23 -15.33
CA GLU A 147 -3.96 -3.84 -14.26
C GLU A 147 -3.39 -4.38 -12.94
N ILE A 148 -3.37 -3.51 -11.94
CA ILE A 148 -2.83 -3.76 -10.62
C ILE A 148 -3.77 -3.16 -9.59
N ARG A 149 -3.77 -3.69 -8.39
CA ARG A 149 -4.38 -3.02 -7.23
C ARG A 149 -3.29 -2.43 -6.36
N ILE A 150 -3.45 -1.19 -5.95
CA ILE A 150 -2.44 -0.42 -5.20
C ILE A 150 -3.05 0.23 -3.97
N LEU A 151 -2.26 0.34 -2.91
CA LEU A 151 -2.48 1.32 -1.87
C LEU A 151 -1.58 2.53 -2.16
N ILE A 152 -2.18 3.71 -2.29
CA ILE A 152 -1.40 4.94 -2.47
C ILE A 152 -1.14 5.52 -1.09
N SER A 153 0.13 5.78 -0.78
CA SER A 153 0.52 6.54 0.40
C SER A 153 1.38 7.74 0.02
N PHE A 154 1.17 8.85 0.72
CA PHE A 154 2.02 10.03 0.64
C PHE A 154 2.94 10.05 1.86
N GLU A 155 4.24 9.93 1.61
CA GLU A 155 5.23 10.14 2.66
C GLU A 155 5.58 11.62 2.69
N ASN A 156 5.31 12.27 3.82
CA ASN A 156 5.64 13.67 3.97
C ASN A 156 7.13 13.85 4.29
N ALA A 157 7.87 14.53 3.40
CA ALA A 157 9.15 15.15 3.73
C ALA A 157 9.11 16.70 3.62
N GLY A 158 7.93 17.29 3.40
CA GLY A 158 7.66 18.73 3.29
C GLY A 158 6.73 19.28 4.38
N THR A 159 6.11 20.44 4.12
CA THR A 159 5.20 21.11 5.06
C THR A 159 3.75 20.71 4.79
N ILE A 160 3.05 20.18 5.79
CA ILE A 160 1.59 20.01 5.71
C ILE A 160 0.93 21.33 6.11
N LYS A 161 0.01 21.83 5.28
CA LYS A 161 -0.72 23.08 5.54
C LYS A 161 -2.22 22.79 5.64
N LYS A 162 -2.89 23.32 6.67
CA LYS A 162 -4.36 23.37 6.68
C LYS A 162 -4.84 24.40 5.65
N CYS A 163 -5.88 24.06 4.89
CA CYS A 163 -6.38 24.88 3.80
C CYS A 163 -7.85 25.25 4.00
N ASN A 164 -8.20 26.49 3.64
CA ASN A 164 -9.57 26.96 3.61
C ASN A 164 -10.00 27.05 2.13
N PHE A 165 -10.97 26.22 1.66
CA PHE A 165 -11.61 26.30 0.31
C PHE A 165 -10.72 25.92 -0.90
N GLN A 166 -11.11 25.91 -2.20
CA GLN A 166 -12.32 25.53 -2.95
C GLN A 166 -11.81 24.62 -4.12
N PHE A 167 -12.51 23.52 -4.42
CA PHE A 167 -12.01 22.35 -5.17
C PHE A 167 -11.37 22.59 -6.56
N LYS A 168 -10.17 22.00 -6.78
CA LYS A 168 -9.65 21.46 -8.05
C LYS A 168 -8.57 20.38 -7.79
N GLY A 169 -8.94 19.10 -7.78
CA GLY A 169 -8.07 17.94 -8.09
C GLY A 169 -6.82 17.65 -7.22
N ILE A 170 -6.32 16.41 -7.32
CA ILE A 170 -5.42 15.74 -6.36
C ILE A 170 -3.93 15.88 -6.67
N LEU A 171 -3.56 16.32 -7.88
CA LEU A 171 -2.16 16.51 -8.26
C LEU A 171 -2.04 17.72 -9.16
N GLN A 172 -1.72 18.87 -8.56
CA GLN A 172 -1.22 19.99 -9.33
C GLN A 172 0.30 19.94 -9.31
N LYS A 173 0.91 19.95 -10.50
CA LYS A 173 2.35 20.13 -10.65
C LYS A 173 2.65 21.62 -10.62
N GLU A 174 3.17 22.12 -9.52
CA GLU A 174 3.74 23.47 -9.43
C GLU A 174 5.25 23.31 -9.20
N ASP A 175 6.08 23.85 -10.08
CA ASP A 175 7.55 23.80 -9.98
C ASP A 175 8.18 22.40 -9.78
N ASN A 176 7.46 21.34 -10.16
CA ASN A 176 7.80 19.91 -9.98
C ASN A 176 7.58 19.38 -8.55
N ILE A 177 6.71 20.01 -7.78
CA ILE A 177 6.17 19.52 -6.52
C ILE A 177 4.79 18.95 -6.83
N TYR A 178 4.53 17.74 -6.33
CA TYR A 178 3.22 17.12 -6.40
C TYR A 178 2.42 17.53 -5.17
N LEU A 179 1.28 18.17 -5.39
CA LEU A 179 0.42 18.67 -4.33
C LEU A 179 -0.79 17.77 -4.19
N ALA A 180 -0.96 17.14 -3.02
CA ALA A 180 -2.18 16.40 -2.68
C ALA A 180 -3.06 17.24 -1.75
N ILE A 181 -4.33 17.40 -2.08
CA ILE A 181 -5.31 18.16 -1.27
C ILE A 181 -6.47 17.25 -0.94
N GLY A 182 -6.80 17.12 0.34
CA GLY A 182 -7.92 16.31 0.79
C GLY A 182 -8.39 16.63 2.20
N ASP A 183 -9.43 15.94 2.63
CA ASP A 183 -10.01 16.05 3.97
C ASP A 183 -9.51 14.88 4.84
N VAL A 184 -9.07 15.18 6.07
CA VAL A 184 -8.59 14.16 7.00
C VAL A 184 -9.78 13.39 7.55
N ILE A 185 -9.88 12.11 7.24
CA ILE A 185 -11.03 11.28 7.64
C ILE A 185 -10.72 10.39 8.85
N GLU A 186 -9.46 10.03 9.05
CA GLU A 186 -9.02 9.18 10.16
C GLU A 186 -7.59 9.54 10.54
N ILE A 187 -7.25 9.47 11.83
CA ILE A 187 -5.88 9.56 12.33
C ILE A 187 -5.59 8.26 13.05
N ASP A 188 -4.44 7.63 12.76
CA ASP A 188 -4.08 6.37 13.42
C ASP A 188 -3.89 6.54 14.93
N GLU A 189 -3.95 5.43 15.67
CA GLU A 189 -3.84 5.44 17.13
C GLU A 189 -2.53 6.06 17.64
N SER A 190 -1.46 5.96 16.85
CA SER A 190 -0.15 6.52 17.17
C SER A 190 -0.06 8.04 16.92
N GLY A 191 -1.04 8.60 16.22
CA GLY A 191 -1.05 9.95 15.68
C GLY A 191 -0.02 10.20 14.58
N ARG A 192 0.69 9.18 14.08
CA ARG A 192 1.82 9.30 13.13
C ARG A 192 1.38 9.24 11.68
N SER A 193 0.22 8.69 11.38
CA SER A 193 -0.35 8.70 10.03
C SER A 193 -1.83 9.05 10.08
N PHE A 194 -2.37 9.45 8.94
CA PHE A 194 -3.78 9.77 8.79
C PHE A 194 -4.28 9.37 7.41
N LEU A 195 -5.56 9.03 7.29
CA LEU A 195 -6.22 8.84 6.01
C LEU A 195 -6.73 10.19 5.51
N LEU A 196 -6.42 10.46 4.25
CA LEU A 196 -6.76 11.69 3.55
C LEU A 196 -7.68 11.33 2.38
N ASP A 197 -8.91 11.85 2.40
CA ASP A 197 -9.83 11.75 1.28
C ASP A 197 -9.59 12.90 0.30
N CYS A 198 -8.98 12.59 -0.84
CA CYS A 198 -8.72 13.54 -1.91
C CYS A 198 -9.88 13.58 -2.94
N GLY A 199 -10.99 12.89 -2.67
CA GLY A 199 -12.22 12.84 -3.46
C GLY A 199 -12.30 11.66 -4.44
N VAL A 200 -11.21 11.37 -5.16
CA VAL A 200 -11.14 10.20 -6.07
C VAL A 200 -10.28 9.09 -5.49
N ILE A 201 -9.42 9.44 -4.53
CA ILE A 201 -8.46 8.54 -3.89
C ILE A 201 -8.45 8.92 -2.40
N ILE A 202 -8.57 7.91 -1.55
CA ILE A 202 -8.29 7.93 -0.13
C ILE A 202 -6.90 7.38 0.04
N THR A 203 -6.03 8.13 0.68
CA THR A 203 -4.61 7.79 0.78
C THR A 203 -4.14 7.91 2.21
N ARG A 204 -3.15 7.10 2.58
CA ARG A 204 -2.47 7.24 3.86
C ARG A 204 -1.36 8.27 3.75
N ALA A 205 -1.37 9.27 4.63
CA ALA A 205 -0.31 10.27 4.74
C ALA A 205 0.45 10.10 6.06
N LEU A 206 1.79 10.26 6.02
CA LEU A 206 2.62 10.26 7.22
C LEU A 206 2.76 11.67 7.81
N ARG A 207 2.60 11.78 9.12
CA ARG A 207 2.70 13.03 9.90
C ARG A 207 4.13 13.24 10.38
N ALA A 208 5.00 13.74 9.50
CA ALA A 208 6.32 14.22 9.91
C ALA A 208 6.20 15.60 10.59
N ASN A 209 6.57 15.68 11.87
CA ASN A 209 6.78 16.92 12.64
C ASN A 209 5.59 17.88 12.88
N PHE A 210 4.41 17.66 12.30
CA PHE A 210 3.27 18.55 12.54
C PHE A 210 2.48 18.14 13.78
N LYS A 211 2.27 19.05 14.72
CA LYS A 211 1.28 18.92 15.80
C LYS A 211 0.07 19.76 15.37
N ASN A 212 -1.17 19.34 15.67
CA ASN A 212 -2.44 20.06 15.39
C ASN A 212 -3.27 19.71 14.12
N ILE A 213 -3.07 18.57 13.44
CA ILE A 213 -4.06 18.06 12.46
C ILE A 213 -5.11 17.24 13.21
N GLU A 214 -6.38 17.45 12.88
CA GLU A 214 -7.58 16.83 13.43
C GLU A 214 -8.47 16.24 12.32
N VAL A 215 -9.30 15.26 12.66
CA VAL A 215 -10.31 14.71 11.73
C VAL A 215 -11.27 15.83 11.32
N GLY A 216 -11.54 15.93 10.02
CA GLY A 216 -12.33 16.99 9.40
C GLY A 216 -11.52 18.18 8.89
N ASP A 217 -10.23 18.29 9.23
CA ASP A 217 -9.37 19.30 8.63
C ASP A 217 -9.17 19.03 7.13
N ARG A 218 -9.22 20.08 6.32
CA ARG A 218 -8.73 20.02 4.94
C ARG A 218 -7.25 20.37 4.90
N VAL A 219 -6.42 19.49 4.34
CA VAL A 219 -4.96 19.67 4.30
C VAL A 219 -4.41 19.61 2.88
N LEU A 220 -3.40 20.43 2.64
CA LEU A 220 -2.49 20.37 1.50
C LEU A 220 -1.20 19.68 1.96
N ILE A 221 -0.83 18.62 1.25
CA ILE A 221 0.42 17.91 1.41
C ILE A 221 1.30 18.24 0.22
N GLU A 222 2.40 18.93 0.50
CA GLU A 222 3.51 19.11 -0.42
C GLU A 222 4.33 17.81 -0.42
N SER A 223 4.00 16.88 -1.31
CA SER A 223 4.68 15.59 -1.41
C SER A 223 6.08 15.79 -1.98
N ILE A 224 7.06 15.21 -1.28
CA ILE A 224 8.39 14.98 -1.85
C ILE A 224 8.42 13.60 -2.51
N GLU A 225 7.71 12.62 -1.97
CA GLU A 225 7.52 11.30 -2.58
C GLU A 225 6.09 10.79 -2.32
N PHE A 226 5.51 10.07 -3.28
CA PHE A 226 4.39 9.18 -2.99
C PHE A 226 4.85 7.77 -3.31
N SER A 227 4.68 6.88 -2.35
CA SER A 227 5.11 5.51 -2.43
C SER A 227 3.94 4.67 -2.92
N LEU A 228 4.20 3.78 -3.88
CA LEU A 228 3.28 2.72 -4.24
C LEU A 228 3.57 1.54 -3.33
N CYS A 229 2.65 1.24 -2.41
CA CYS A 229 2.77 0.10 -1.49
C CYS A 229 1.69 -0.94 -1.84
N ASN A 230 1.98 -2.20 -1.51
CA ASN A 230 1.02 -3.31 -1.65
C ASN A 230 0.46 -3.44 -3.08
N ILE A 231 1.35 -3.63 -4.05
CA ILE A 231 0.96 -3.83 -5.45
C ILE A 231 0.53 -5.28 -5.64
N GLU A 232 -0.76 -5.51 -5.85
CA GLU A 232 -1.29 -6.80 -6.30
C GLU A 232 -1.41 -6.78 -7.83
N PHE A 233 -0.81 -7.77 -8.49
CA PHE A 233 -0.90 -7.90 -9.95
C PHE A 233 -2.15 -8.69 -10.33
N GLU A 234 -3.00 -8.12 -11.20
CA GLU A 234 -3.98 -8.93 -11.91
C GLU A 234 -3.26 -9.70 -13.04
N LYS A 235 -3.48 -11.01 -13.11
CA LYS A 235 -2.89 -11.87 -14.16
C LYS A 235 -3.64 -11.73 -15.47
#